data_AF-A0A7S1YDU5-F1
#
_entry.id   AF-A0A7S1YDU5-F1
#
_cell.length_a   1.000
_cell.length_b   1.000
_cell.length_c   1.000
_cell.angle_alpha   90.00
_cell.angle_beta   90.00
_cell.angle_gamma   90.00
#
_symmetry.space_group_name_H-M   'P 1'
#
loop_
_entity.id
_entity.type
_entity.pdbx_description
1 polymer ?
#
loop_
_entity_poly.entity_id
_entity_poly.type
_entity_poly.pdbx_seq_one_letter_code
_entity_poly.pdbx_strand_id
1 'polypeptide(L)'
;RELLEAADRFGCKKLKLYVEAEIVKDCITTENAASWIVFADSHSCGYLKEAAIEVFDTDPQAVMESTSWILVKESNKLLLELMEILADRGGNMRRTGWPWKRSSPNQDDEEEFNYDSDDYDTLKVSGLRKLVEKRCRGNEGALDGTREMLLKRLMRDNDSK
;
A
#
# COMPACT_ATOMS: atom_id res chain seq x y z
N ARG A 1 0.05 11.92 13.03
CA ARG A 1 -0.71 10.72 13.45
C ARG A 1 -2.11 11.10 13.88
N GLU A 2 -2.27 11.94 14.91
CA GLU A 2 -3.58 12.40 15.42
C GLU A 2 -4.51 12.98 14.35
N LEU A 3 -3.98 13.76 13.40
CA LEU A 3 -4.77 14.30 12.29
C LEU A 3 -5.35 13.20 11.38
N LEU A 4 -4.59 12.13 11.15
CA LEU A 4 -5.00 11.00 10.32
C LEU A 4 -6.07 10.16 11.05
N GLU A 5 -5.91 9.95 12.36
CA GLU A 5 -6.91 9.31 13.22
C GLU A 5 -8.22 10.11 13.27
N ALA A 6 -8.14 11.44 13.42
CA ALA A 6 -9.31 12.30 13.39
C ALA A 6 -9.98 12.22 12.01
N ALA A 7 -9.22 12.30 10.92
CA ALA A 7 -9.77 12.19 9.57
C ALA A 7 -10.49 10.85 9.35
N ASP A 8 -9.92 9.75 9.84
CA ASP A 8 -10.53 8.42 9.76
C ASP A 8 -11.80 8.33 10.62
N ARG A 9 -11.75 8.80 11.87
CA ARG A 9 -12.89 8.80 12.80
C ARG A 9 -14.07 9.64 12.32
N PHE A 10 -13.82 10.77 11.67
CA PHE A 10 -14.86 11.64 11.12
C PHE A 10 -15.25 11.29 9.67
N GLY A 11 -14.64 10.24 9.07
CA GLY A 11 -14.93 9.83 7.69
C GLY A 11 -14.49 10.85 6.64
N CYS A 12 -13.54 11.73 6.98
CA CYS A 12 -12.99 12.76 6.12
C CYS A 12 -11.97 12.16 5.14
N LYS A 13 -12.44 11.36 4.17
CA LYS A 13 -11.60 10.61 3.22
C LYS A 13 -10.57 11.46 2.47
N LYS A 14 -10.95 12.65 2.00
CA LYS A 14 -10.03 13.54 1.27
C LYS A 14 -8.85 13.98 2.15
N LEU A 15 -9.14 14.37 3.39
CA LEU A 15 -8.12 14.76 4.36
C LEU A 15 -7.22 13.56 4.71
N LYS A 16 -7.82 12.38 4.88
CA LYS A 16 -7.09 11.13 5.14
C LYS A 16 -6.07 10.85 4.02
N LEU A 17 -6.51 10.88 2.76
CA LEU A 17 -5.65 10.66 1.59
C LEU A 17 -4.53 11.70 1.46
N TYR A 18 -4.84 12.98 1.74
CA TYR A 18 -3.86 14.05 1.71
C TYR A 18 -2.77 13.85 2.76
N VAL A 19 -3.18 13.62 4.01
CA VAL A 19 -2.24 13.40 5.12
C VAL A 19 -1.42 12.12 4.91
N GLU A 20 -2.03 11.07 4.37
CA GLU A 20 -1.34 9.85 3.98
C GLU A 20 -0.22 10.13 2.97
N ALA A 21 -0.52 10.90 1.91
CA ALA A 21 0.46 11.24 0.88
C ALA A 21 1.63 12.08 1.43
N GLU A 22 1.37 13.01 2.34
CA GLU A 22 2.42 13.80 2.99
C GLU A 22 3.30 12.96 3.92
N ILE A 23 2.72 12.01 4.67
CA ILE A 23 3.49 11.09 5.52
C ILE A 23 4.41 10.21 4.67
N VAL A 24 3.91 9.70 3.55
CA VAL A 24 4.69 8.83 2.65
C VAL A 24 5.93 9.53 2.08
N LYS A 25 5.85 10.84 1.80
CA LYS A 25 6.96 11.60 1.23
C LYS A 25 8.14 11.73 2.20
N ASP A 26 7.86 12.16 3.44
CA ASP A 26 8.93 12.69 4.31
C ASP A 26 9.02 12.03 5.69
N CYS A 27 8.05 11.19 6.08
CA CYS A 27 7.92 10.74 7.47
C CYS A 27 8.20 9.26 7.71
N ILE A 28 8.46 8.46 6.67
CA ILE A 28 8.76 7.02 6.80
C ILE A 28 10.27 6.82 6.86
N THR A 29 10.74 6.22 7.94
CA THR A 29 12.13 5.84 8.18
C THR A 29 12.19 4.38 8.64
N THR A 30 13.37 3.76 8.58
CA THR A 30 13.56 2.37 9.03
C THR A 30 13.19 2.18 10.51
N GLU A 31 13.45 3.17 11.36
CA GLU A 31 13.13 3.10 12.79
C GLU A 31 11.62 3.14 13.09
N ASN A 32 10.82 3.78 12.22
CA ASN A 32 9.40 4.01 12.44
C ASN A 32 8.49 3.23 11.49
N ALA A 33 9.05 2.55 10.48
CA ALA A 33 8.33 1.79 9.48
C ALA A 33 7.37 0.76 10.10
N ALA A 34 7.84 -0.02 11.08
CA ALA A 34 7.00 -1.02 11.74
C ALA A 34 5.79 -0.41 12.46
N SER A 35 5.97 0.75 13.10
CA SER A 35 4.85 1.49 13.71
C SER A 35 3.86 2.00 12.66
N TRP A 36 4.34 2.44 11.49
CA TRP A 36 3.48 2.89 10.40
C TRP A 36 2.74 1.74 9.72
N ILE A 37 3.35 0.56 9.57
CA ILE A 37 2.68 -0.64 9.03
C ILE A 37 1.47 -1.00 9.90
N VAL A 38 1.67 -1.09 11.22
CA VAL A 38 0.59 -1.43 12.17
C VAL A 38 -0.52 -0.36 12.15
N PHE A 39 -0.14 0.91 12.15
CA PHE A 39 -1.08 2.02 12.09
C PHE A 39 -1.89 2.03 10.78
N ALA A 40 -1.21 1.81 9.65
CA ALA A 40 -1.86 1.84 8.34
C ALA A 40 -2.81 0.65 8.16
N ASP A 41 -2.47 -0.51 8.72
CA ASP A 41 -3.34 -1.68 8.75
C ASP A 41 -4.61 -1.41 9.57
N SER A 42 -4.49 -0.84 10.77
CA SER A 42 -5.65 -0.56 11.63
C SER A 42 -6.61 0.47 11.04
N HIS A 43 -6.09 1.45 10.29
CA HIS A 43 -6.88 2.52 9.67
C HIS A 43 -7.16 2.29 8.18
N SER A 44 -6.87 1.10 7.63
CA SER A 44 -7.05 0.79 6.19
C SER A 44 -6.41 1.82 5.24
N CYS A 45 -5.25 2.38 5.62
CA CYS A 45 -4.48 3.33 4.83
C CYS A 45 -3.57 2.56 3.85
N GLY A 46 -4.11 2.23 2.67
CA GLY A 46 -3.41 1.36 1.72
C GLY A 46 -2.08 1.90 1.20
N TYR A 47 -1.97 3.21 0.93
CA TYR A 47 -0.77 3.80 0.34
C TYR A 47 0.35 3.94 1.37
N LEU A 48 0.00 4.32 2.61
CA LEU A 48 0.94 4.36 3.72
C LEU A 48 1.46 2.97 4.08
N LYS A 49 0.58 1.95 4.11
CA LYS A 49 0.98 0.57 4.36
C LYS A 49 1.98 0.09 3.30
N GLU A 50 1.68 0.33 2.03
CA GLU A 50 2.54 -0.05 0.90
C GLU A 50 3.93 0.61 1.00
N ALA A 51 3.99 1.92 1.24
CA ALA A 51 5.26 2.64 1.36
C ALA A 51 6.09 2.20 2.58
N ALA A 52 5.45 1.95 3.72
CA ALA A 52 6.16 1.46 4.91
C ALA A 52 6.68 0.03 4.72
N ILE A 53 5.94 -0.81 4.00
CA ILE A 53 6.40 -2.15 3.59
C ILE A 53 7.55 -2.06 2.59
N GLU A 54 7.59 -1.07 1.70
CA GLU A 54 8.71 -0.87 0.76
C GLU A 54 10.02 -0.54 1.51
N VAL A 55 9.95 0.22 2.60
CA VAL A 55 11.09 0.45 3.50
C VAL A 55 11.50 -0.82 4.23
N PHE A 56 10.54 -1.59 4.78
CA PHE A 56 10.82 -2.89 5.39
C PHE A 56 11.44 -3.86 4.40
N ASP A 57 10.95 -3.87 3.16
CA ASP A 57 11.53 -4.72 2.14
C ASP A 57 12.97 -4.30 1.93
N THR A 58 13.26 -3.03 1.63
CA THR A 58 14.63 -2.55 1.36
C THR A 58 15.66 -3.00 2.40
N ASP A 59 15.38 -2.76 3.69
CA ASP A 59 16.25 -3.16 4.80
C ASP A 59 15.46 -3.82 5.95
N PRO A 60 15.17 -5.12 5.86
CA PRO A 60 14.33 -5.78 6.83
C PRO A 60 15.07 -5.97 8.15
N GLN A 61 16.39 -6.09 8.12
CA GLN A 61 17.19 -6.27 9.33
C GLN A 61 17.13 -5.02 10.21
N ALA A 62 17.36 -3.83 9.63
CA ALA A 62 17.26 -2.59 10.39
C ALA A 62 15.86 -2.36 10.96
N VAL A 63 14.81 -2.66 10.20
CA VAL A 63 13.43 -2.52 10.70
C VAL A 63 13.13 -3.52 11.82
N MET A 64 13.62 -4.75 11.74
CA MET A 64 13.44 -5.77 12.78
C MET A 64 14.22 -5.48 14.07
N GLU A 65 15.35 -4.77 13.97
CA GLU A 65 16.15 -4.31 15.11
C GLU A 65 15.54 -3.06 15.78
N SER A 66 14.65 -2.34 15.10
CA SER A 66 13.99 -1.16 15.63
C SER A 66 13.10 -1.48 16.84
N THR A 67 12.94 -0.50 17.73
CA THR A 67 12.03 -0.60 18.89
C THR A 67 10.57 -0.75 18.48
N SER A 68 10.20 -0.21 17.31
CA SER A 68 8.83 -0.25 16.81
C SER A 68 8.41 -1.63 16.28
N TRP A 69 9.36 -2.56 16.08
CA TRP A 69 9.10 -3.92 15.63
C TRP A 69 8.29 -4.76 16.63
N ILE A 70 8.29 -4.39 17.92
CA ILE A 70 7.50 -5.07 18.95
C ILE A 70 6.00 -5.06 18.60
N LEU A 71 5.50 -3.96 18.03
CA LEU A 71 4.11 -3.82 17.62
C LEU A 71 3.72 -4.82 16.52
N VAL A 72 4.65 -5.09 15.60
CA VAL A 72 4.43 -6.09 14.54
C VAL A 72 4.44 -7.50 15.14
N LYS A 73 5.33 -7.78 16.11
CA LYS A 73 5.39 -9.08 16.79
C LYS A 73 4.08 -9.47 17.48
N GLU A 74 3.32 -8.49 17.95
CA GLU A 74 2.01 -8.71 18.59
C GLU A 74 0.91 -9.10 17.58
N SER A 75 1.10 -8.78 16.29
CA SER A 75 0.15 -9.07 15.23
C SER A 75 0.58 -10.26 14.38
N ASN A 76 0.01 -11.44 14.66
CA ASN A 76 0.24 -12.65 13.87
C ASN A 76 -0.06 -12.45 12.37
N LYS A 77 -1.07 -11.64 12.04
CA LYS A 77 -1.46 -11.39 10.64
C LYS A 77 -0.37 -10.61 9.90
N LEU A 78 0.13 -9.53 10.50
CA LEU A 78 1.19 -8.71 9.90
C LEU A 78 2.51 -9.47 9.81
N LEU A 79 2.84 -10.29 10.81
CA LEU A 79 4.02 -11.17 10.74
C LEU A 79 3.96 -12.12 9.55
N LEU A 80 2.81 -12.77 9.31
CA LEU A 80 2.65 -13.69 8.18
C LEU A 80 2.79 -12.95 6.84
N GLU A 81 2.18 -11.77 6.71
CA GLU A 81 2.29 -10.91 5.52
C GLU A 81 3.74 -10.49 5.25
N LEU A 82 4.46 -10.03 6.27
CA LEU A 82 5.86 -9.63 6.12
C LEU A 82 6.80 -10.82 5.88
N MET A 83 6.53 -11.97 6.50
CA MET A 83 7.28 -13.21 6.25
C MET A 83 7.10 -13.69 4.81
N GLU A 84 5.89 -13.58 4.26
CA GLU A 84 5.62 -13.88 2.85
C GLU A 84 6.43 -12.96 1.93
N ILE A 85 6.50 -11.66 2.24
CA ILE A 85 7.32 -10.69 1.50
C ILE A 85 8.82 -11.07 1.56
N LEU A 86 9.32 -11.50 2.73
CA LEU A 86 10.70 -11.96 2.88
C LEU A 86 10.98 -13.27 2.15
N ALA A 87 10.04 -14.22 2.18
CA ALA A 87 10.16 -15.50 1.50
C ALA A 87 10.26 -15.31 -0.03
N ASP A 88 9.56 -14.32 -0.57
CA ASP A 88 9.60 -13.99 -2.00
C ASP A 88 10.97 -13.46 -2.46
N ARG A 89 11.78 -12.85 -1.57
CA ARG A 89 13.17 -12.44 -1.88
C ARG A 89 14.10 -13.60 -2.20
N GLY A 90 13.81 -14.80 -1.68
CA GLY A 90 14.67 -15.97 -1.75
C GLY A 90 14.55 -16.79 -3.04
N GLY A 91 13.66 -16.43 -3.95
CA GLY A 91 13.51 -17.10 -5.24
C GLY A 91 12.92 -18.51 -5.14
N ASN A 92 11.59 -18.62 -5.05
CA ASN A 92 10.87 -19.72 -5.69
C ASN A 92 9.41 -19.35 -5.93
N MET A 93 9.07 -19.23 -7.22
CA MET A 93 7.73 -19.02 -7.73
C MET A 93 6.73 -20.05 -7.16
N ARG A 94 5.68 -19.57 -6.47
CA ARG A 94 4.24 -19.88 -6.65
C ARG A 94 3.45 -19.72 -5.34
N ARG A 95 2.44 -18.82 -5.39
CA ARG A 95 1.26 -18.68 -4.49
C ARG A 95 1.67 -18.09 -3.13
N THR A 96 1.54 -16.79 -2.86
CA THR A 96 0.33 -15.96 -2.89
C THR A 96 0.72 -14.46 -2.85
N GLY A 97 -0.25 -13.54 -3.02
CA GLY A 97 -0.17 -12.25 -2.32
C GLY A 97 0.25 -10.97 -3.07
N TRP A 98 1.41 -10.90 -3.75
CA TRP A 98 1.98 -9.57 -4.09
C TRP A 98 2.71 -9.50 -5.46
N PRO A 99 2.03 -9.10 -6.55
CA PRO A 99 2.56 -9.27 -7.92
C PRO A 99 3.42 -8.12 -8.51
N TRP A 100 3.72 -7.03 -7.80
CA TRP A 100 4.29 -5.81 -8.42
C TRP A 100 5.84 -5.72 -8.50
N LYS A 101 6.58 -6.72 -8.01
CA LYS A 101 8.05 -6.65 -7.85
C LYS A 101 8.92 -7.00 -9.09
N ARG A 102 8.43 -6.90 -10.33
CA ARG A 102 9.25 -7.29 -11.51
C ARG A 102 9.81 -6.19 -12.41
N SER A 103 9.61 -4.91 -12.09
CA SER A 103 10.27 -3.85 -12.86
C SER A 103 11.48 -3.30 -12.11
N SER A 104 12.67 -3.58 -12.65
CA SER A 104 13.90 -2.90 -12.24
C SER A 104 13.78 -1.39 -12.46
N PRO A 105 14.35 -0.55 -11.60
CA PRO A 105 14.31 0.89 -11.76
C PRO A 105 15.30 1.33 -12.83
N ASN A 106 14.82 1.57 -14.05
CA ASN A 106 15.45 2.58 -14.90
C ASN A 106 14.77 3.91 -14.57
N GLN A 107 15.54 4.77 -13.90
CA GLN A 107 15.18 6.15 -13.64
C GLN A 107 15.14 6.90 -14.99
N ASP A 108 14.10 7.72 -15.15
CA ASP A 108 13.91 8.80 -16.15
C ASP A 108 12.82 8.62 -17.21
N ASP A 109 12.08 7.51 -17.22
CA ASP A 109 10.87 7.43 -18.05
C ASP A 109 9.66 7.82 -17.20
N GLU A 110 8.96 8.90 -17.58
CA GLU A 110 7.57 9.11 -17.21
C GLU A 110 6.79 7.87 -17.72
N GLU A 111 6.70 6.80 -16.91
CA GLU A 111 6.04 5.55 -17.29
C GLU A 111 4.58 5.87 -17.64
N GLU A 112 4.33 6.00 -18.94
CA GLU A 112 3.01 6.01 -19.56
C GLU A 112 2.42 4.61 -19.35
N PHE A 113 1.92 4.36 -18.14
CA PHE A 113 1.28 3.09 -17.78
C PHE A 113 0.19 2.78 -18.80
N ASN A 114 0.29 1.62 -19.46
CA ASN A 114 -0.74 1.15 -20.36
C ASN A 114 -2.01 0.77 -19.56
N TYR A 115 -2.91 1.75 -19.42
CA TYR A 115 -4.16 1.65 -18.67
C TYR A 115 -5.24 0.77 -19.33
N ASP A 116 -4.97 0.20 -20.51
CA ASP A 116 -5.86 -0.74 -21.21
C ASP A 116 -5.59 -2.22 -20.89
N SER A 117 -4.54 -2.53 -20.13
CA SER A 117 -4.33 -3.88 -19.61
C SER A 117 -5.17 -4.12 -18.37
N ASP A 118 -6.05 -5.13 -18.38
CA ASP A 118 -6.79 -5.62 -17.19
C ASP A 118 -5.89 -6.28 -16.13
N ASP A 119 -4.57 -6.18 -16.27
CA ASP A 119 -3.59 -6.66 -15.30
C ASP A 119 -3.45 -5.71 -14.10
N TYR A 120 -4.51 -5.64 -13.28
CA TYR A 120 -4.51 -4.87 -12.04
C TYR A 120 -3.59 -5.46 -10.95
N ASP A 121 -3.15 -6.71 -11.15
CA ASP A 121 -2.36 -7.48 -10.19
C ASP A 121 -0.97 -6.86 -9.99
N THR A 122 -0.43 -6.15 -10.97
CA THR A 122 0.91 -5.54 -10.89
C THR A 122 0.91 -4.10 -10.39
N LEU A 123 -0.25 -3.46 -10.21
CA LEU A 123 -0.33 -2.04 -9.88
C LEU A 123 -0.18 -1.77 -8.38
N LYS A 124 0.66 -0.77 -8.05
CA LYS A 124 0.75 -0.11 -6.74
C LYS A 124 -0.57 0.55 -6.35
N VAL A 125 -0.80 0.79 -5.06
CA VAL A 125 -2.00 1.50 -4.56
C VAL A 125 -2.14 2.88 -5.22
N SER A 126 -1.05 3.58 -5.48
CA SER A 126 -1.05 4.85 -6.21
C SER A 126 -1.59 4.72 -7.64
N GLY A 127 -1.19 3.67 -8.36
CA GLY A 127 -1.69 3.34 -9.70
C GLY A 127 -3.17 2.93 -9.69
N LEU A 128 -3.57 2.10 -8.73
CA LEU A 128 -4.97 1.69 -8.54
C LEU A 128 -5.88 2.89 -8.23
N ARG A 129 -5.42 3.85 -7.43
CA ARG A 129 -6.16 5.09 -7.16
C ARG A 129 -6.39 5.89 -8.44
N LYS A 130 -5.35 6.12 -9.26
CA LYS A 130 -5.49 6.81 -10.56
C LYS A 130 -6.49 6.10 -11.48
N LEU A 131 -6.48 4.77 -11.50
CA LEU A 131 -7.44 3.97 -12.27
C LEU A 131 -8.88 4.11 -11.77
N VAL A 132 -9.08 4.01 -10.45
CA VAL A 132 -10.40 4.18 -9.83
C VAL A 132 -10.93 5.58 -10.09
N GLU A 133 -10.08 6.60 -10.01
CA GLU A 133 -10.45 7.98 -10.32
C GLU A 133 -10.95 8.13 -11.76
N LYS A 134 -10.21 7.55 -12.72
CA LYS A 134 -10.56 7.56 -14.14
C LYS A 134 -11.87 6.81 -14.43
N ARG A 135 -12.09 5.64 -13.80
CA ARG A 135 -13.25 4.77 -14.08
C ARG A 135 -14.51 5.21 -13.33
N CYS A 136 -14.38 5.63 -12.08
CA CYS A 136 -15.51 6.03 -11.23
C CYS A 136 -15.96 7.49 -11.44
N ARG A 137 -15.66 8.11 -12.58
CA ARG A 137 -16.12 9.45 -12.99
C ARG A 137 -15.91 10.53 -11.91
N GLY A 138 -14.76 10.52 -11.24
CA GLY A 138 -14.44 11.52 -10.21
C GLY A 138 -15.10 11.30 -8.84
N ASN A 139 -15.59 10.10 -8.53
CA ASN A 139 -15.99 9.76 -7.15
C ASN A 139 -14.75 9.61 -6.25
N GLU A 140 -14.21 10.72 -5.76
CA GLU A 140 -13.03 10.78 -4.89
C GLU A 140 -13.17 9.94 -3.59
N GLY A 141 -14.41 9.70 -3.13
CA GLY A 141 -14.69 8.84 -1.97
C GLY A 141 -14.38 7.35 -2.19
N ALA A 142 -14.13 6.95 -3.45
CA ALA A 142 -13.73 5.61 -3.86
C ALA A 142 -12.20 5.41 -3.91
N LEU A 143 -11.40 6.43 -3.57
CA LEU A 143 -9.93 6.34 -3.58
C LEU A 143 -9.36 5.83 -2.23
N ASP A 144 -10.15 5.90 -1.17
CA ASP A 144 -9.77 5.43 0.18
C ASP A 144 -10.03 3.93 0.36
N GLY A 145 -9.14 3.28 1.12
CA GLY A 145 -9.18 1.87 1.45
C GLY A 145 -7.89 1.12 1.10
N THR A 146 -7.92 -0.17 1.36
CA THR A 146 -6.83 -1.10 1.04
C THR A 146 -6.78 -1.41 -0.47
N ARG A 147 -5.66 -1.99 -0.90
CA ARG A 147 -5.48 -2.50 -2.27
C ARG A 147 -6.65 -3.36 -2.74
N GLU A 148 -7.09 -4.30 -1.91
CA GLU A 148 -8.22 -5.19 -2.21
C GLU A 148 -9.54 -4.43 -2.40
N MET A 149 -9.77 -3.36 -1.63
CA MET A 149 -10.97 -2.53 -1.76
C MET A 149 -10.97 -1.79 -3.11
N LEU A 150 -9.81 -1.32 -3.57
CA LEU A 150 -9.66 -0.68 -4.87
C LEU A 150 -9.86 -1.69 -6.01
N LEU A 151 -9.24 -2.87 -5.92
CA LEU A 151 -9.41 -3.96 -6.90
C LEU A 151 -10.87 -4.39 -7.02
N LYS A 152 -11.56 -4.60 -5.90
CA LYS A 152 -13.00 -4.97 -5.89
C LYS A 152 -13.87 -3.92 -6.58
N ARG A 153 -13.52 -2.63 -6.48
CA ARG A 153 -14.24 -1.55 -7.18
C ARG A 153 -13.99 -1.60 -8.68
N LEU A 154 -12.74 -1.79 -9.10
CA LEU A 154 -12.37 -1.89 -10.52
C LEU A 154 -12.97 -3.12 -11.21
N MET A 155 -12.99 -4.28 -10.53
CA MET A 155 -13.55 -5.53 -11.06
C MET A 155 -15.07 -5.47 -11.19
N ARG A 156 -15.78 -4.86 -10.22
CA ARG A 156 -17.25 -4.73 -10.26
C ARG A 156 -17.75 -3.95 -11.49
N ASP A 157 -16.98 -2.95 -11.93
CA ASP A 157 -17.30 -2.15 -13.10
C ASP A 157 -17.06 -2.90 -14.42
N ASN A 158 -16.19 -3.93 -14.44
CA ASN A 158 -15.94 -4.76 -15.63
C ASN A 158 -17.08 -5.77 -15.88
N ASP A 159 -17.68 -6.33 -14.83
CA ASP A 159 -18.80 -7.29 -14.95
C ASP A 159 -20.13 -6.63 -15.40
N SER A 160 -20.18 -5.29 -15.43
CA SER A 160 -21.39 -4.53 -15.78
C SER A 160 -21.43 -4.10 -17.26
N LYS A 161 -20.55 -4.66 -18.12
CA LYS A 161 -20.46 -4.38 -19.57
C LYS A 161 -20.86 -5.58 -20.42
#